data_AF-A0A447JB85-F1
#
_entry.id   AF-A0A447JB85-F1
#
_cell.length_a   1.000
_cell.length_b   1.000
_cell.length_c   1.000
_cell.angle_alpha   90.00
_cell.angle_beta   90.00
_cell.angle_gamma   90.00
#
_symmetry.space_group_name_H-M   'P 1'
#
loop_
_entity.id
_entity.type
_entity.pdbx_description
1 polymer ?
#
loop_
_entity_poly.entity_id
_entity_poly.type
_entity_poly.pdbx_seq_one_letter_code
_entity_poly.pdbx_strand_id
1 'polypeptide(L)'
;MRQALTEALIDFEGALVVVSHDRHLIRSTTDDLYLVHDKKVEPFDGDLEDYQQWLSDVQKQENQADNAPKENNANSAQSRKDQKRREAELRTLTQPLRKEITRLEKEMEKLNAQLAQAEEKLGDSSLYDPSRKAEMTECLQLQASAKSGLEECEMAWLEAQEQLEQMMQND
;
A
#
# COMPACT_ATOMS: atom_id res chain seq x y z
N MET A 1 15.40 -13.50 -13.94
CA MET A 1 14.51 -12.36 -14.27
C MET A 1 14.71 -11.14 -13.37
N ARG A 2 14.94 -11.26 -12.04
CA ARG A 2 15.20 -10.10 -11.16
C ARG A 2 16.46 -9.27 -11.53
N GLN A 3 17.57 -9.91 -11.89
CA GLN A 3 18.82 -9.20 -12.26
C GLN A 3 18.66 -8.30 -13.50
N ALA A 4 17.99 -8.79 -14.53
CA ALA A 4 17.83 -8.04 -15.79
C ALA A 4 17.00 -6.76 -15.61
N LEU A 5 16.06 -6.74 -14.66
CA LEU A 5 15.28 -5.55 -14.34
C LEU A 5 16.12 -4.52 -13.57
N THR A 6 16.91 -4.95 -12.59
CA THR A 6 17.80 -4.05 -11.84
C THR A 6 18.85 -3.42 -12.75
N GLU A 7 19.47 -4.18 -13.65
CA GLU A 7 20.45 -3.66 -14.61
C GLU A 7 19.83 -2.65 -15.58
N ALA A 8 18.62 -2.91 -16.09
CA ALA A 8 17.91 -1.98 -16.97
C ALA A 8 17.47 -0.68 -16.26
N LEU A 9 17.19 -0.75 -14.95
CA LEU A 9 16.85 0.42 -14.14
C LEU A 9 18.09 1.26 -13.79
N ILE A 10 19.25 0.62 -13.62
CA ILE A 10 20.54 1.32 -13.38
C ILE A 10 21.00 2.06 -14.65
N ASP A 11 20.79 1.48 -15.83
CA ASP A 11 21.21 2.06 -17.12
C ASP A 11 20.26 3.17 -17.64
N PHE A 12 19.20 3.47 -16.90
CA PHE A 12 18.20 4.46 -17.30
C PHE A 12 18.70 5.90 -17.06
N GLU A 13 18.94 6.66 -18.14
CA GLU A 13 19.41 8.06 -18.09
C GLU A 13 18.37 9.09 -17.60
N GLY A 14 17.18 8.66 -17.16
CA GLY A 14 16.11 9.55 -16.67
C GLY A 14 16.00 9.59 -15.14
N ALA A 15 15.11 10.45 -14.63
CA ALA A 15 14.76 10.43 -13.20
C ALA A 15 13.82 9.26 -12.89
N LEU A 16 14.16 8.48 -11.87
CA LEU A 16 13.39 7.31 -11.43
C LEU A 16 12.93 7.52 -9.98
N VAL A 17 11.63 7.37 -9.74
CA VAL A 17 11.05 7.33 -8.39
C VAL A 17 10.61 5.91 -8.10
N VAL A 18 11.20 5.27 -7.09
CA VAL A 18 10.93 3.88 -6.72
C VAL A 18 10.25 3.83 -5.35
N VAL A 19 9.10 3.16 -5.28
CA VAL A 19 8.44 2.80 -4.02
C VAL A 19 8.41 1.27 -3.95
N SER A 20 9.14 0.70 -2.99
CA SER A 20 9.24 -0.76 -2.83
C SER A 20 9.44 -1.16 -1.38
N HIS A 21 9.03 -2.38 -1.05
CA HIS A 21 9.35 -3.03 0.23
C HIS A 21 10.62 -3.91 0.13
N ASP A 22 11.19 -4.09 -1.06
CA ASP A 22 12.38 -4.91 -1.27
C ASP A 22 13.64 -4.08 -1.02
N ARG A 23 14.30 -4.35 0.11
CA ARG A 23 15.53 -3.65 0.54
C ARG A 23 16.67 -3.79 -0.46
N HIS A 24 16.80 -4.93 -1.14
CA HIS A 24 17.88 -5.16 -2.08
C HIS A 24 17.69 -4.35 -3.35
N LEU A 25 16.44 -4.21 -3.82
CA LEU A 25 16.11 -3.36 -4.94
C LEU A 25 16.42 -1.90 -4.64
N ILE A 26 15.88 -1.37 -3.54
CA ILE A 26 16.09 0.03 -3.13
C ILE A 26 17.59 0.33 -3.04
N ARG A 27 18.35 -0.47 -2.28
CA ARG A 27 19.80 -0.26 -2.13
C ARG A 27 20.60 -0.31 -3.44
N SER A 28 20.08 -0.98 -4.46
CA SER A 28 20.81 -1.16 -5.72
C SER A 28 20.38 -0.19 -6.83
N THR A 29 19.26 0.53 -6.67
CA THR A 29 18.67 1.37 -7.73
C THR A 29 18.39 2.83 -7.33
N THR A 30 18.58 3.21 -6.06
CA THR A 30 18.31 4.59 -5.61
C THR A 30 19.55 5.21 -4.97
N ASP A 31 19.90 6.42 -5.42
CA ASP A 31 20.97 7.25 -4.85
C ASP A 31 20.49 8.12 -3.68
N ASP A 32 19.25 8.62 -3.75
CA ASP A 32 18.63 9.47 -2.73
C ASP A 32 17.47 8.77 -2.03
N LEU A 33 17.42 8.87 -0.70
CA LEU A 33 16.32 8.37 0.11
C LEU A 33 15.47 9.54 0.61
N TYR A 34 14.15 9.38 0.52
CA TYR A 34 13.19 10.33 1.07
C TYR A 34 12.36 9.66 2.15
N LEU A 35 12.31 10.29 3.31
CA LEU A 35 11.55 9.83 4.46
C LEU A 35 10.18 10.51 4.44
N VAL A 36 9.13 9.69 4.41
CA VAL A 36 7.74 10.16 4.56
C VAL A 36 7.31 9.91 5.99
N HIS A 37 7.23 10.97 6.80
CA HIS A 37 6.74 10.90 8.17
C HIS A 37 6.06 12.21 8.58
N ASP A 38 5.15 12.16 9.56
CA ASP A 38 4.49 13.36 10.11
C ASP A 38 3.91 14.31 9.04
N LYS A 39 3.28 13.75 8.00
CA LYS A 39 2.72 14.49 6.84
C LYS A 39 3.76 15.29 6.03
N LYS A 40 5.05 14.99 6.20
CA LYS A 40 6.16 15.65 5.50
C LYS A 40 7.00 14.64 4.76
N VAL A 41 7.62 15.13 3.69
CA VAL A 41 8.64 14.41 2.94
C VAL A 41 9.93 15.17 3.14
N GLU A 42 10.90 14.52 3.77
CA GLU A 42 12.21 15.11 4.04
C GLU A 42 13.30 14.21 3.44
N PRO A 43 14.36 14.78 2.85
CA PRO A 43 15.50 14.00 2.42
C PRO A 43 16.11 13.28 3.62
N PHE A 44 16.50 12.02 3.41
CA PHE A 44 17.08 11.17 4.44
C PHE A 44 18.53 10.88 4.07
N ASP A 45 19.46 11.56 4.74
CA ASP A 45 20.91 11.40 4.58
C ASP A 45 21.49 10.10 5.20
N GLY A 46 20.63 9.16 5.62
CA GLY A 46 21.05 7.90 6.25
C GLY A 46 20.85 6.69 5.35
N ASP A 47 21.48 5.57 5.70
CA ASP A 47 21.27 4.30 5.00
C ASP A 47 20.00 3.58 5.49
N LEU A 48 19.62 2.48 4.82
CA LEU A 48 18.50 1.62 5.26
C LEU A 48 18.65 1.11 6.70
N GLU A 49 19.87 1.03 7.24
CA GLU A 49 20.13 0.66 8.64
C GLU A 49 19.81 1.81 9.60
N ASP A 50 20.15 3.05 9.25
CA ASP A 50 19.79 4.25 10.01
C ASP A 50 18.27 4.46 10.03
N TYR A 51 17.56 4.11 8.96
CA TYR A 51 16.10 4.13 8.93
C TYR A 51 15.49 3.19 9.98
N GLN A 52 16.04 1.99 10.15
CA GLN A 52 15.57 1.06 11.19
C GLN A 52 15.82 1.60 12.61
N GLN A 53 16.96 2.27 12.80
CA GLN A 53 17.32 2.87 14.07
C GLN A 53 16.43 4.08 14.39
N TRP A 54 16.14 4.92 13.39
CA TRP A 54 15.22 6.04 13.48
C TRP A 54 13.81 5.57 13.84
N LEU A 55 13.28 4.53 13.17
CA LEU A 55 11.96 3.97 13.46
C LEU A 55 11.84 3.46 14.91
N SER A 56 12.92 2.86 15.41
CA SER A 56 13.02 2.38 16.79
C SER A 56 13.05 3.51 17.82
N ASP A 57 13.61 4.66 17.47
CA ASP A 57 13.65 5.84 18.34
C ASP A 57 12.30 6.56 18.38
N VAL A 58 11.64 6.70 17.24
CA VAL A 58 10.28 7.27 17.12
C VAL A 58 9.28 6.49 17.98
N GLN A 59 9.26 5.16 17.89
CA GLN A 59 8.38 4.33 18.73
C GLN A 59 8.66 4.45 20.24
N LYS A 60 9.91 4.73 20.62
CA LYS A 60 10.27 4.96 22.02
C LYS A 60 9.81 6.34 22.49
N GLN A 61 9.92 7.37 21.65
CA GLN A 61 9.46 8.72 21.96
C GLN A 61 7.93 8.79 22.07
N GLU A 62 7.17 8.14 21.18
CA GLU A 62 5.70 8.05 21.28
C GLU A 62 5.26 7.37 22.58
N ASN A 63 5.93 6.28 22.99
CA ASN A 63 5.61 5.59 24.25
C ASN A 63 6.01 6.38 25.52
N GLN A 64 7.00 7.28 25.43
CA GLN A 64 7.40 8.15 26.55
C GLN A 64 6.52 9.39 26.67
N ALA A 65 5.99 9.92 25.56
CA ALA A 65 5.08 11.08 25.57
C ALA A 65 3.77 10.79 26.33
N ASP A 66 3.34 9.52 26.44
CA ASP A 66 2.17 9.10 27.23
C ASP A 66 2.43 9.02 28.76
N ASN A 67 3.68 9.13 29.21
CA ASN A 67 4.09 8.97 30.61
C ASN A 67 4.58 10.28 31.28
N ALA A 68 4.10 11.44 30.86
CA ALA A 68 4.31 12.69 31.60
C ALA A 68 3.28 12.84 32.75
N PRO A 69 3.68 13.12 34.01
CA PRO A 69 2.74 13.31 35.11
C PRO A 69 1.88 14.57 34.90
N LYS A 70 0.61 14.40 34.51
CA LYS A 70 -0.37 15.50 34.43
C LYS A 70 -0.90 15.83 35.83
N GLU A 71 -0.26 16.78 36.51
CA GLU A 71 -0.87 17.54 37.62
C GLU A 71 -1.96 18.48 37.06
N ASN A 72 -3.22 18.02 37.03
CA ASN A 72 -4.40 18.86 37.31
C ASN A 72 -5.69 18.02 37.29
N ASN A 73 -6.24 17.76 38.49
CA ASN A 73 -7.24 16.73 38.73
C ASN A 73 -8.66 17.27 38.99
N ALA A 74 -9.15 18.17 38.14
CA ALA A 74 -10.56 18.61 38.19
C ALA A 74 -11.28 18.61 36.82
N ASN A 75 -10.54 18.52 35.70
CA ASN A 75 -11.10 18.52 34.34
C ASN A 75 -10.98 17.14 33.65
N SER A 76 -10.50 16.12 34.37
CA SER A 76 -10.09 14.82 33.82
C SER A 76 -11.26 13.88 33.50
N ALA A 77 -12.37 13.95 34.24
CA ALA A 77 -13.53 13.09 34.01
C ALA A 77 -14.34 13.50 32.76
N GLN A 78 -14.51 14.81 32.55
CA GLN A 78 -15.19 15.34 31.36
C GLN A 78 -14.32 15.11 30.11
N SER A 79 -13.01 15.40 30.20
CA SER A 79 -12.07 15.19 29.09
C SER A 79 -11.94 13.72 28.68
N ARG A 80 -11.93 12.76 29.63
CA ARG A 80 -11.90 11.32 29.30
C ARG A 80 -13.20 10.82 28.66
N LYS A 81 -14.35 11.40 29.06
CA LYS A 81 -15.65 11.04 28.49
C LYS A 81 -15.81 11.59 27.07
N ASP A 82 -15.31 12.80 26.83
CA ASP A 82 -15.27 13.42 25.51
C ASP A 82 -14.31 12.70 24.56
N GLN A 83 -13.13 12.30 25.05
CA GLN A 83 -12.15 11.53 24.29
C GLN A 83 -12.71 10.16 23.87
N LYS A 84 -13.29 9.39 24.80
CA LYS A 84 -13.94 8.10 24.48
C LYS A 84 -15.07 8.23 23.46
N ARG A 85 -15.79 9.36 23.49
CA ARG A 85 -16.90 9.62 22.57
C ARG A 85 -16.36 9.90 21.17
N ARG A 86 -15.33 10.75 21.03
CA ARG A 86 -14.63 10.99 19.76
C ARG A 86 -14.02 9.72 19.18
N GLU A 87 -13.34 8.91 20.00
CA GLU A 87 -12.78 7.63 19.56
C GLU A 87 -13.86 6.65 19.05
N ALA A 88 -15.04 6.63 19.69
CA ALA A 88 -16.15 5.80 19.27
C ALA A 88 -16.80 6.31 17.96
N GLU A 89 -16.94 7.62 17.82
CA GLU A 89 -17.45 8.27 16.59
C GLU A 89 -16.49 8.02 15.41
N LEU A 90 -15.18 8.17 15.61
CA LEU A 90 -14.13 7.83 14.63
C LEU A 90 -14.17 6.36 14.23
N ARG A 91 -14.27 5.44 15.20
CA ARG A 91 -14.38 4.00 14.89
C ARG A 91 -15.62 3.70 14.05
N THR A 92 -16.72 4.38 14.33
CA THR A 92 -17.98 4.19 13.58
C THR A 92 -17.85 4.76 12.16
N LEU A 93 -17.18 5.90 12.01
CA LEU A 93 -16.96 6.57 10.72
C LEU A 93 -15.94 5.83 9.83
N THR A 94 -14.90 5.26 10.42
CA THR A 94 -13.83 4.52 9.72
C THR A 94 -14.18 3.06 9.45
N GLN A 95 -15.12 2.46 10.19
CA GLN A 95 -15.58 1.09 9.97
C GLN A 95 -16.10 0.80 8.54
N PRO A 96 -16.91 1.65 7.90
CA PRO A 96 -17.34 1.42 6.51
C PRO A 96 -16.16 1.43 5.54
N LEU A 97 -15.22 2.38 5.67
CA LEU A 97 -14.02 2.44 4.82
C LEU A 97 -13.15 1.19 4.98
N ARG A 98 -12.93 0.74 6.22
CA ARG A 98 -12.20 -0.53 6.48
C ARG A 98 -12.88 -1.74 5.85
N LYS A 99 -14.22 -1.80 5.91
CA LYS A 99 -14.98 -2.88 5.25
C LYS A 99 -14.86 -2.81 3.73
N GLU A 100 -14.87 -1.61 3.17
CA GLU A 100 -14.73 -1.40 1.72
C GLU A 100 -13.33 -1.79 1.23
N ILE A 101 -12.29 -1.40 1.95
CA ILE A 101 -10.90 -1.86 1.71
C ILE A 101 -10.85 -3.39 1.69
N THR A 102 -11.37 -4.07 2.72
CA THR A 102 -11.39 -5.55 2.75
C THR A 102 -12.23 -6.17 1.63
N ARG A 103 -13.30 -5.50 1.17
CA ARG A 103 -14.11 -5.94 0.02
C ARG A 103 -13.28 -5.87 -1.26
N LEU A 104 -12.62 -4.74 -1.48
CA LEU A 104 -11.77 -4.49 -2.65
C LEU A 104 -10.56 -5.42 -2.68
N GLU A 105 -9.93 -5.70 -1.53
CA GLU A 105 -8.84 -6.70 -1.43
C GLU A 105 -9.27 -8.09 -1.90
N LYS A 106 -10.46 -8.54 -1.50
CA LYS A 106 -11.01 -9.83 -1.96
C LYS A 106 -11.35 -9.82 -3.45
N GLU A 107 -11.82 -8.69 -3.96
CA GLU A 107 -12.13 -8.52 -5.38
C GLU A 107 -10.85 -8.57 -6.23
N MET A 108 -9.79 -7.89 -5.79
CA MET A 108 -8.46 -7.97 -6.39
C MET A 108 -7.88 -9.38 -6.35
N GLU A 109 -8.00 -10.10 -5.23
CA GLU A 109 -7.54 -11.50 -5.12
C GLU A 109 -8.26 -12.40 -6.14
N LYS A 110 -9.58 -12.22 -6.30
CA LYS A 110 -10.37 -12.96 -7.27
C LYS A 110 -9.98 -12.62 -8.71
N LEU A 111 -9.80 -11.35 -9.03
CA LEU A 111 -9.39 -10.90 -10.37
C LEU A 111 -7.98 -11.39 -10.72
N ASN A 112 -7.04 -11.35 -9.76
CA ASN A 112 -5.71 -11.93 -9.94
C ASN A 112 -5.77 -13.44 -10.17
N ALA A 113 -6.62 -14.18 -9.44
CA ALA A 113 -6.79 -15.61 -9.67
C ALA A 113 -7.37 -15.93 -11.06
N GLN A 114 -8.32 -15.11 -11.54
CA GLN A 114 -8.86 -15.22 -12.90
C GLN A 114 -7.80 -14.90 -13.95
N LEU A 115 -6.98 -13.87 -13.71
CA LEU A 115 -5.89 -13.48 -14.58
C LEU A 115 -4.85 -14.59 -14.70
N ALA A 116 -4.43 -15.16 -13.56
CA ALA A 116 -3.48 -16.27 -13.53
C ALA A 116 -4.00 -17.50 -14.28
N GLN A 117 -5.29 -17.84 -14.15
CA GLN A 117 -5.90 -18.93 -14.93
C GLN A 117 -5.93 -18.63 -16.44
N ALA A 118 -6.22 -17.39 -16.83
CA ALA A 118 -6.21 -16.99 -18.23
C ALA A 118 -4.79 -17.06 -18.81
N GLU A 119 -3.79 -16.60 -18.06
CA GLU A 119 -2.38 -16.62 -18.46
C GLU A 119 -1.81 -18.04 -18.51
N GLU A 120 -2.20 -18.92 -17.60
CA GLU A 120 -1.84 -20.35 -17.66
C GLU A 120 -2.38 -21.00 -18.93
N LYS A 121 -3.66 -20.74 -19.27
CA LYS A 121 -4.25 -21.24 -20.52
C LYS A 121 -3.57 -20.68 -21.76
N LEU A 122 -3.25 -19.38 -21.76
CA LEU A 122 -2.53 -18.72 -22.87
C LEU A 122 -1.08 -19.21 -22.99
N GLY A 123 -0.49 -19.74 -21.91
CA GLY A 123 0.84 -20.38 -21.94
C GLY A 123 0.86 -21.73 -22.66
N ASP A 124 -0.30 -22.35 -22.89
CA ASP A 124 -0.40 -23.64 -23.57
C ASP A 124 -0.26 -23.48 -25.10
N SER A 125 0.81 -24.05 -25.65
CA SER A 125 1.10 -23.96 -27.10
C SER A 125 0.03 -24.63 -27.99
N SER A 126 -0.80 -25.53 -27.45
CA SER A 126 -1.91 -26.15 -28.19
C SER A 126 -3.11 -25.22 -28.35
N LEU A 127 -3.19 -24.12 -27.60
CA LEU A 127 -4.26 -23.13 -27.70
C LEU A 127 -4.15 -22.27 -28.97
N TYR A 128 -2.95 -22.18 -29.56
CA TYR A 128 -2.67 -21.42 -30.78
C TYR A 128 -3.03 -22.18 -32.07
N ASP A 129 -3.56 -23.41 -31.94
CA ASP A 129 -4.07 -24.15 -33.07
C ASP A 129 -5.31 -23.46 -33.69
N PRO A 130 -5.41 -23.37 -35.02
CA PRO A 130 -6.55 -22.73 -35.69
C PRO A 130 -7.92 -23.32 -35.31
N SER A 131 -8.00 -24.58 -34.85
CA SER A 131 -9.24 -25.17 -34.34
C SER A 131 -9.68 -24.63 -32.97
N ARG A 132 -8.79 -24.01 -32.19
CA ARG A 132 -9.06 -23.46 -30.85
C ARG A 132 -9.04 -21.93 -30.78
N LYS A 133 -9.08 -21.26 -31.95
CA LYS A 133 -9.06 -19.80 -32.06
C LYS A 133 -10.16 -19.09 -31.25
N ALA A 134 -11.32 -19.72 -31.10
CA ALA A 134 -12.42 -19.18 -30.27
C ALA A 134 -12.04 -19.14 -28.78
N GLU A 135 -11.49 -20.24 -28.25
CA GLU A 135 -11.02 -20.35 -26.86
C GLU A 135 -9.86 -19.38 -26.58
N MET A 136 -8.95 -19.20 -27.55
CA MET A 136 -7.87 -18.22 -27.44
C MET A 136 -8.38 -16.78 -27.39
N THR A 137 -9.37 -16.44 -28.22
CA THR A 137 -9.97 -15.09 -28.22
C THR A 137 -10.69 -14.82 -26.89
N GLU A 138 -11.41 -15.82 -26.36
CA GLU A 138 -12.06 -15.73 -25.06
C GLU A 138 -11.04 -15.54 -23.92
N CYS A 139 -9.93 -16.29 -23.92
CA CYS A 139 -8.87 -16.13 -22.91
C CYS A 139 -8.21 -14.75 -22.97
N LEU A 140 -7.93 -14.22 -24.17
CA LEU A 140 -7.39 -12.87 -24.32
C LEU A 140 -8.37 -11.80 -23.84
N GLN A 141 -9.66 -11.97 -24.12
CA GLN A 141 -10.70 -11.04 -23.68
C GLN A 141 -10.90 -11.09 -22.16
N LEU A 142 -10.81 -12.29 -21.57
CA LEU A 142 -10.84 -12.48 -20.12
C LEU A 142 -9.62 -11.83 -19.47
N GLN A 143 -8.42 -12.01 -20.03
CA GLN A 143 -7.19 -11.39 -19.54
C GLN A 143 -7.28 -9.86 -19.56
N ALA A 144 -7.74 -9.27 -20.68
CA ALA A 144 -7.90 -7.83 -20.83
C ALA A 144 -8.93 -7.28 -19.84
N SER A 145 -10.09 -7.93 -19.72
CA SER A 145 -11.15 -7.53 -18.78
C SER A 145 -10.69 -7.65 -17.33
N ALA A 146 -9.98 -8.72 -16.98
CA ALA A 146 -9.46 -8.94 -15.63
C ALA A 146 -8.39 -7.92 -15.26
N LYS A 147 -7.46 -7.57 -16.18
CA LYS A 147 -6.47 -6.52 -15.97
C LYS A 147 -7.12 -5.16 -15.76
N SER A 148 -8.03 -4.76 -16.65
CA SER A 148 -8.72 -3.47 -16.52
C SER A 148 -9.56 -3.38 -15.24
N GLY A 149 -10.25 -4.47 -14.86
CA GLY A 149 -11.00 -4.52 -13.60
C GLY A 149 -10.10 -4.48 -12.37
N LEU A 150 -8.90 -5.05 -12.45
CA LEU A 150 -7.91 -5.02 -11.38
C LEU A 150 -7.37 -3.60 -11.18
N GLU A 151 -7.03 -2.90 -12.27
CA GLU A 151 -6.63 -1.48 -12.22
C GLU A 151 -7.71 -0.59 -11.60
N GLU A 152 -8.99 -0.81 -11.95
CA GLU A 152 -10.12 -0.07 -11.37
C GLU A 152 -10.29 -0.37 -9.87
N CYS A 153 -10.16 -1.64 -9.47
CA CYS A 153 -10.21 -2.03 -8.06
C CYS A 153 -9.04 -1.47 -7.25
N GLU A 154 -7.83 -1.45 -7.81
CA GLU A 154 -6.64 -0.88 -7.19
C GLU A 154 -6.80 0.63 -6.97
N MET A 155 -7.31 1.36 -7.96
CA MET A 155 -7.61 2.79 -7.82
C MET A 155 -8.65 3.05 -6.72
N ALA A 156 -9.74 2.28 -6.72
CA ALA A 156 -10.77 2.41 -5.69
C ALA A 156 -10.24 2.06 -4.29
N TRP A 157 -9.35 1.08 -4.19
CA TRP A 157 -8.72 0.67 -2.94
C TRP A 157 -7.79 1.77 -2.40
N LEU A 158 -7.01 2.37 -3.30
CA LEU A 158 -6.11 3.47 -2.96
C LEU A 158 -6.88 4.71 -2.49
N GLU A 159 -7.98 5.06 -3.17
CA GLU A 159 -8.85 6.16 -2.75
C GLU A 159 -9.49 5.88 -1.38
N ALA A 160 -9.98 4.66 -1.14
CA ALA A 160 -10.55 4.27 0.14
C ALA A 160 -9.52 4.28 1.29
N GLN A 161 -8.27 3.89 1.00
CA GLN A 161 -7.15 4.01 1.94
C GLN A 161 -6.81 5.46 2.25
N GLU A 162 -6.73 6.32 1.23
CA GLU A 162 -6.44 7.74 1.41
C GLU A 162 -7.51 8.42 2.26
N GLN A 163 -8.80 8.16 1.98
CA GLN A 163 -9.91 8.66 2.79
C GLN A 163 -9.83 8.17 4.24
N LEU A 164 -9.46 6.91 4.45
CA LEU A 164 -9.28 6.37 5.80
C LEU A 164 -8.12 7.07 6.53
N GLU A 165 -7.01 7.31 5.85
CA GLU A 165 -5.87 8.03 6.41
C GLU A 165 -6.21 9.48 6.74
N GLN A 166 -6.87 10.21 5.83
CA GLN A 166 -7.34 11.58 6.07
C GLN A 166 -8.27 11.66 7.29
N MET A 167 -9.20 10.71 7.43
CA MET A 167 -10.08 10.65 8.60
C MET A 167 -9.31 10.35 9.90
N MET A 168 -8.24 9.57 9.85
CA MET A 168 -7.39 9.29 11.02
C MET A 168 -6.42 10.44 11.33
N GLN A 169 -6.06 11.27 10.35
CA GLN A 169 -5.13 12.40 10.50
C GLN A 169 -5.77 13.72 10.97
N ASN A 170 -7.10 13.80 10.94
CA ASN A 170 -7.86 15.00 11.29
C ASN A 170 -8.26 15.06 12.79
N ASP A 171 -7.72 14.15 13.62
CA ASP A 171 -7.79 14.11 15.09
C ASP A 171 -6.38 14.32 15.69
#